data_AF-D7J3U2-F1
#
_entry.id   AF-D7J3U2-F1
#
_cell.length_a   1.000
_cell.length_b   1.000
_cell.length_c   1.000
_cell.angle_alpha   90.00
_cell.angle_beta   90.00
_cell.angle_gamma   90.00
#
_symmetry.space_group_name_H-M   'P 1'
#
loop_
_entity.id
_entity.type
_entity.pdbx_description
1 polymer ?
#
loop_
_entity_poly.entity_id
_entity_poly.type
_entity_poly.pdbx_seq_one_letter_code
_entity_poly.pdbx_strand_id
1 'polypeptide(L)'
;MIMNKTIMKCMVLGLLFAGCENGDKEFDDYEYQTISFATQTPIRTITLGEDVYPTEQDNEYRMQIIATLGGVWSNRKERTAQIVIDESLCTNAYFDNGKPILPMPKEYYTYSSEQVVFPKGDIYGRMDIQLTDAFFNDPLTPELTYVIPVRLAQASDSILAGKPKVESPNRLNVADWDVLPKDYALYGVTYKNKYEGVWLSRGTDQLDINGNTSTLNRNPQNIEKADQRTLGTIALNKVRYPLSLSVDVVNEKGESSKQTLTMDLVITVDDNGNCSITTDTPGAQASGSGKWTYHGAKKAWGDKDRDLFELTYEVTYAPYVLNAVTGETGTAKCSSTDALVSRDRQSKFETFNVKLK
;
A
#
# COMPACT_ATOMS: atom_id res chain seq x y z
N MET A 1 -7.30 62.38 -56.32
CA MET A 1 -6.01 61.69 -56.60
C MET A 1 -4.99 62.40 -55.72
N ILE A 2 -4.31 61.82 -54.73
CA ILE A 2 -3.89 60.44 -54.45
C ILE A 2 -3.99 60.29 -52.92
N MET A 3 -4.88 59.43 -52.43
CA MET A 3 -4.85 59.04 -51.02
C MET A 3 -3.56 58.26 -50.80
N ASN A 4 -2.74 58.75 -49.87
CA ASN A 4 -1.36 58.34 -49.67
C ASN A 4 -1.30 56.84 -49.33
N LYS A 5 -0.51 56.06 -50.10
CA LYS A 5 -0.37 54.60 -49.99
C LYS A 5 0.16 54.11 -48.62
N THR A 6 0.48 55.04 -47.71
CA THR A 6 0.97 54.76 -46.35
C THR A 6 -0.17 54.51 -45.35
N ILE A 7 -1.36 55.10 -45.53
CA ILE A 7 -2.48 54.93 -44.56
C ILE A 7 -3.14 53.54 -44.72
N MET A 8 -3.13 52.97 -45.92
CA MET A 8 -3.65 51.63 -46.18
C MET A 8 -2.76 50.52 -45.59
N LYS A 9 -1.47 50.79 -45.32
CA LYS A 9 -0.56 49.80 -44.71
C LYS A 9 -0.65 49.73 -43.19
N CYS A 10 -1.12 50.78 -42.52
CA CYS A 10 -1.30 50.77 -41.06
C CYS A 10 -2.60 50.06 -40.63
N MET A 11 -3.62 49.98 -41.50
CA MET A 11 -4.89 49.34 -41.18
C MET A 11 -4.86 47.81 -41.33
N VAL A 12 -3.89 47.26 -42.07
CA VAL A 12 -3.71 45.81 -42.24
C VAL A 12 -2.84 45.19 -41.11
N LEU A 13 -2.07 46.00 -40.38
CA LEU A 13 -1.24 45.52 -39.27
C LEU A 13 -2.02 45.39 -37.94
N GLY A 14 -3.20 46.02 -37.83
CA GLY A 14 -4.08 45.90 -36.66
C GLY A 14 -4.92 44.62 -36.62
N LEU A 15 -5.00 43.88 -37.73
CA LEU A 15 -5.78 42.63 -37.83
C LEU A 15 -4.96 41.38 -37.49
N LEU A 16 -3.66 41.52 -37.17
CA LEU A 16 -2.79 40.40 -36.81
C LEU A 16 -2.64 40.18 -35.30
N PHE A 17 -3.26 41.02 -34.45
CA PHE A 17 -3.27 40.86 -32.99
C PHE A 17 -4.62 40.44 -32.41
N ALA A 18 -5.66 40.27 -33.24
CA ALA A 18 -6.83 39.47 -32.86
C ALA A 18 -6.54 37.99 -33.10
N GLY A 19 -5.38 37.52 -32.61
CA GLY A 19 -5.25 36.10 -32.32
C GLY A 19 -6.28 35.81 -31.23
N CYS A 20 -7.25 34.95 -31.53
CA CYS A 20 -8.17 34.43 -30.54
C CYS A 20 -7.37 33.99 -29.31
N GLU A 21 -7.41 34.78 -28.23
CA GLU A 21 -7.41 34.15 -26.92
C GLU A 21 -8.67 33.29 -26.94
N ASN A 22 -8.50 31.97 -27.04
CA ASN A 22 -9.54 31.04 -26.64
C ASN A 22 -9.75 31.32 -25.15
N GLY A 23 -10.61 32.29 -24.84
CA GLY A 23 -11.03 32.54 -23.46
C GLY A 23 -11.52 31.23 -22.88
N ASP A 24 -11.08 30.93 -21.66
CA ASP A 24 -11.39 29.67 -20.99
C ASP A 24 -12.90 29.40 -21.11
N LYS A 25 -13.24 28.29 -21.75
CA LYS A 25 -14.63 27.94 -22.03
C LYS A 25 -15.30 27.54 -20.73
N GLU A 26 -15.91 28.50 -20.05
CA GLU A 26 -16.73 28.24 -18.86
C GLU A 26 -18.11 27.72 -19.27
N PHE A 27 -18.52 26.61 -18.63
CA PHE A 27 -19.88 26.09 -18.75
C PHE A 27 -20.63 26.31 -17.43
N ASP A 28 -21.96 26.25 -17.51
CA ASP A 28 -22.79 26.28 -16.32
C ASP A 28 -22.67 24.97 -15.54
N ASP A 29 -22.85 25.07 -14.22
CA ASP A 29 -22.94 23.91 -13.35
C ASP A 29 -24.17 23.07 -13.72
N TYR A 30 -24.10 21.75 -13.46
CA TYR A 30 -25.26 20.88 -13.63
C TYR A 30 -26.36 21.28 -12.66
N GLU A 31 -27.63 21.07 -13.00
CA GLU A 31 -28.78 21.47 -12.17
C GLU A 31 -28.68 20.92 -10.73
N TYR A 32 -28.09 19.72 -10.58
CA TYR A 32 -27.88 19.06 -9.30
C TYR A 32 -26.38 18.98 -8.96
N GLN A 33 -25.95 19.77 -7.99
CA GLN A 33 -24.64 19.63 -7.37
C GLN A 33 -24.73 18.65 -6.19
N THR A 34 -23.78 17.72 -6.10
CA THR A 34 -23.85 16.62 -5.13
C THR A 34 -22.51 16.35 -4.46
N ILE A 35 -22.54 16.01 -3.18
CA ILE A 35 -21.37 15.62 -2.39
C ILE A 35 -21.42 14.11 -2.13
N SER A 36 -20.28 13.44 -2.34
CA SER A 36 -20.16 11.99 -2.21
C SER A 36 -18.74 11.54 -1.94
N PHE A 37 -18.56 10.29 -1.50
CA PHE A 37 -17.26 9.61 -1.54
C PHE A 37 -17.05 8.97 -2.92
N ALA A 38 -15.91 9.24 -3.55
CA ALA A 38 -15.62 8.71 -4.89
C ALA A 38 -15.46 7.18 -4.92
N THR A 39 -15.02 6.59 -3.81
CA THR A 39 -14.84 5.14 -3.64
C THR A 39 -15.35 4.71 -2.26
N GLN A 40 -16.14 3.65 -2.22
CA GLN A 40 -16.80 3.18 -0.99
C GLN A 40 -15.91 2.27 -0.14
N THR A 41 -14.89 1.61 -0.70
CA THR A 41 -14.02 0.67 0.02
C THR A 41 -12.52 0.83 -0.32
N PRO A 42 -11.97 2.06 -0.27
CA PRO A 42 -10.56 2.27 -0.54
C PRO A 42 -9.67 1.66 0.56
N ILE A 43 -8.48 1.19 0.17
CA ILE A 43 -7.41 0.82 1.11
C ILE A 43 -6.39 1.97 1.13
N ARG A 44 -6.22 2.60 2.30
CA ARG A 44 -5.16 3.54 2.58
C ARG A 44 -4.00 2.80 3.26
N THR A 45 -2.96 2.56 2.47
CA THR A 45 -1.69 2.05 2.97
C THR A 45 -0.77 3.21 3.34
N ILE A 46 -0.44 3.36 4.61
CA ILE A 46 0.54 4.32 5.12
C ILE A 46 1.94 3.81 4.78
N THR A 47 2.61 4.44 3.83
CA THR A 47 3.91 3.99 3.33
C THR A 47 5.03 4.79 3.98
N LEU A 48 5.59 4.26 5.07
CA LEU A 48 6.69 4.90 5.80
C LEU A 48 7.99 4.82 5.01
N GLY A 49 8.84 5.84 5.13
CA GLY A 49 10.07 5.99 4.36
C GLY A 49 9.81 6.64 3.01
N GLU A 50 10.60 6.24 2.01
CA GLU A 50 10.51 6.79 0.66
C GLU A 50 9.76 5.86 -0.28
N ASP A 51 9.10 6.46 -1.28
CA ASP A 51 8.45 5.77 -2.37
C ASP A 51 8.50 6.60 -3.65
N VAL A 52 7.97 6.07 -4.76
CA VAL A 52 7.81 6.79 -6.03
C VAL A 52 6.72 7.88 -5.95
N TYR A 53 5.89 7.84 -4.91
CA TYR A 53 4.87 8.84 -4.60
C TYR A 53 5.30 9.64 -3.36
N PRO A 54 4.79 10.88 -3.18
CA PRO A 54 5.03 11.66 -1.96
C PRO A 54 4.53 10.92 -0.71
N THR A 55 5.37 10.82 0.31
CA THR A 55 5.10 10.10 1.58
C THR A 55 5.25 11.00 2.81
N GLU A 56 5.28 12.32 2.64
CA GLU A 56 5.50 13.28 3.74
C GLU A 56 4.41 13.11 4.82
N GLN A 57 3.14 13.05 4.41
CA GLN A 57 2.03 12.83 5.34
C GLN A 57 2.12 11.46 6.02
N ASP A 58 2.46 10.41 5.26
CA ASP A 58 2.60 9.05 5.76
C ASP A 58 3.68 8.97 6.86
N ASN A 59 4.83 9.64 6.63
CA ASN A 59 5.93 9.73 7.59
C ASN A 59 5.57 10.52 8.86
N GLU A 60 4.53 11.36 8.80
CA GLU A 60 3.96 12.08 9.95
C GLU A 60 2.76 11.33 10.56
N TYR A 61 2.49 10.11 10.11
CA TYR A 61 1.35 9.27 10.52
C TYR A 61 0.00 9.92 10.22
N ARG A 62 -0.07 10.66 9.11
CA ARG A 62 -1.27 11.37 8.66
C ARG A 62 -1.89 10.73 7.42
N MET A 63 -3.21 10.82 7.33
CA MET A 63 -3.98 10.53 6.12
C MET A 63 -5.20 11.45 6.04
N GLN A 64 -5.90 11.41 4.91
CA GLN A 64 -7.11 12.19 4.71
C GLN A 64 -8.26 11.31 4.26
N ILE A 65 -9.43 11.55 4.84
CA ILE A 65 -10.71 11.08 4.31
C ILE A 65 -11.27 12.19 3.44
N ILE A 66 -11.61 11.86 2.19
CA ILE A 66 -11.92 12.85 1.16
C ILE A 66 -13.35 12.68 0.66
N ALA A 67 -14.19 13.67 0.93
CA ALA A 67 -15.46 13.84 0.24
C ALA A 67 -15.26 14.70 -1.02
N THR A 68 -16.05 14.43 -2.05
CA THR A 68 -15.93 15.03 -3.39
C THR A 68 -17.21 15.75 -3.78
N LEU A 69 -17.07 16.95 -4.32
CA LEU A 69 -18.14 17.74 -4.91
C LEU A 69 -18.23 17.44 -6.41
N GLY A 70 -19.39 16.98 -6.86
CA GLY A 70 -19.71 16.73 -8.26
C GLY A 70 -20.86 17.61 -8.76
N GLY A 71 -21.07 17.59 -10.08
CA GLY A 71 -22.11 18.40 -10.72
C GLY A 71 -21.75 19.88 -10.87
N VAL A 72 -20.51 20.27 -10.56
CA VAL A 72 -19.98 21.62 -10.80
C VAL A 72 -18.98 21.61 -11.94
N TRP A 73 -19.01 22.64 -12.78
CA TRP A 73 -17.92 22.95 -13.70
C TRP A 73 -16.73 23.52 -12.94
N SER A 74 -17.00 24.40 -11.96
CA SER A 74 -16.01 24.94 -11.04
C SER A 74 -16.63 25.24 -9.68
N ASN A 75 -15.88 25.04 -8.60
CA ASN A 75 -16.38 25.36 -7.26
C ASN A 75 -16.36 26.89 -7.02
N ARG A 76 -17.43 27.61 -7.41
CA ARG A 76 -17.47 29.08 -7.36
C ARG A 76 -17.76 29.68 -5.96
N LYS A 77 -18.14 28.87 -4.97
CA LYS A 77 -18.47 29.28 -3.60
C LYS A 77 -17.97 28.26 -2.58
N GLU A 78 -17.74 28.68 -1.35
CA GLU A 78 -17.47 27.71 -0.29
C GLU A 78 -18.69 26.81 -0.04
N ARG A 79 -18.43 25.53 0.23
CA ARG A 79 -19.44 24.52 0.57
C ARG A 79 -18.98 23.73 1.79
N THR A 80 -19.91 23.10 2.48
CA THR A 80 -19.61 22.32 3.69
C THR A 80 -20.35 21.00 3.70
N ALA A 81 -19.75 19.98 4.29
CA ALA A 81 -20.43 18.73 4.62
C ALA A 81 -20.05 18.26 6.02
N GLN A 82 -20.93 17.48 6.64
CA GLN A 82 -20.66 16.78 7.88
C GLN A 82 -20.37 15.31 7.57
N ILE A 83 -19.15 14.87 7.90
CA ILE A 83 -18.72 13.48 7.89
C ILE A 83 -18.78 12.97 9.33
N VAL A 84 -19.50 11.87 9.54
CA VAL A 84 -19.60 11.19 10.84
C VAL A 84 -18.99 9.79 10.75
N ILE A 85 -18.40 9.33 11.85
CA ILE A 85 -17.99 7.92 12.00
C ILE A 85 -19.25 7.08 12.24
N ASP A 86 -19.45 6.03 11.45
CA ASP A 86 -20.65 5.17 11.49
C ASP A 86 -20.25 3.69 11.57
N GLU A 87 -19.89 3.24 12.78
CA GLU A 87 -19.47 1.86 13.06
C GLU A 87 -20.54 0.81 12.69
N SER A 88 -21.81 1.22 12.59
CA SER A 88 -22.90 0.31 12.20
C SER A 88 -22.71 -0.26 10.78
N LEU A 89 -21.96 0.43 9.92
CA LEU A 89 -21.57 -0.04 8.59
C LEU A 89 -20.74 -1.33 8.64
N CYS A 90 -20.05 -1.62 9.74
CA CYS A 90 -19.27 -2.85 9.90
C CYS A 90 -20.11 -4.04 10.39
N THR A 91 -21.39 -3.83 10.72
CA THR A 91 -22.27 -4.90 11.24
C THR A 91 -22.47 -5.99 10.20
N ASN A 92 -22.15 -7.23 10.54
CA ASN A 92 -22.20 -8.39 9.64
C ASN A 92 -21.45 -8.22 8.32
N ALA A 93 -20.44 -7.35 8.27
CA ALA A 93 -19.60 -7.11 7.11
C ALA A 93 -18.30 -7.92 7.22
N TYR A 94 -17.91 -8.59 6.13
CA TYR A 94 -16.75 -9.48 6.07
C TYR A 94 -15.92 -9.22 4.82
N PHE A 95 -14.61 -9.42 4.94
CA PHE A 95 -13.71 -9.48 3.79
C PHE A 95 -13.93 -10.76 2.98
N ASP A 96 -13.38 -10.82 1.78
CA ASP A 96 -13.49 -11.97 0.89
C ASP A 96 -12.98 -13.28 1.49
N ASN A 97 -11.96 -13.19 2.35
CA ASN A 97 -11.36 -14.30 3.08
C ASN A 97 -12.19 -14.77 4.29
N GLY A 98 -13.35 -14.15 4.54
CA GLY A 98 -14.26 -14.50 5.62
C GLY A 98 -13.91 -13.91 6.99
N LYS A 99 -12.82 -13.16 7.13
CA LYS A 99 -12.53 -12.37 8.34
C LYS A 99 -13.56 -11.22 8.47
N PRO A 100 -14.01 -10.88 9.68
CA PRO A 100 -14.90 -9.73 9.89
C PRO A 100 -14.18 -8.43 9.57
N ILE A 101 -14.93 -7.45 9.07
CA ILE A 101 -14.47 -6.07 8.93
C ILE A 101 -14.69 -5.37 10.26
N LEU A 102 -13.61 -4.93 10.90
CA LEU A 102 -13.68 -4.33 12.23
C LEU A 102 -13.61 -2.80 12.14
N PRO A 103 -14.47 -2.06 12.86
CA PRO A 103 -14.25 -0.64 13.03
C PRO A 103 -12.92 -0.41 13.77
N MET A 104 -12.16 0.58 13.32
CA MET A 104 -10.89 0.94 13.94
C MET A 104 -11.12 1.45 15.37
N PRO A 105 -10.36 0.96 16.37
CA PRO A 105 -10.42 1.45 17.74
C PRO A 105 -10.24 2.98 17.82
N LYS A 106 -10.96 3.63 18.72
CA LYS A 106 -10.97 5.11 18.81
C LYS A 106 -9.64 5.69 19.27
N GLU A 107 -8.86 4.92 20.01
CA GLU A 107 -7.53 5.28 20.48
C GLU A 107 -6.46 5.20 19.37
N TYR A 108 -6.76 4.59 18.21
CA TYR A 108 -5.81 4.43 17.10
C TYR A 108 -5.69 5.68 16.23
N TYR A 109 -6.63 6.61 16.34
CA TYR A 109 -6.62 7.82 15.53
C TYR A 109 -7.33 9.00 16.21
N THR A 110 -6.97 10.20 15.77
CA THR A 110 -7.72 11.43 16.01
C THR A 110 -8.03 12.08 14.66
N TYR A 111 -8.99 13.00 14.62
CA TYR A 111 -9.39 13.68 13.40
C TYR A 111 -9.68 15.16 13.64
N SER A 112 -9.51 15.98 12.60
CA SER A 112 -9.56 17.45 12.73
C SER A 112 -10.93 18.01 13.06
N SER A 113 -11.98 17.59 12.34
CA SER A 113 -13.36 18.04 12.51
C SER A 113 -14.33 17.12 11.75
N GLU A 114 -15.55 16.95 12.27
CA GLU A 114 -16.65 16.31 11.52
C GLU A 114 -17.19 17.19 10.40
N GLN A 115 -17.06 18.51 10.52
CA GLN A 115 -17.41 19.43 9.44
C GLN A 115 -16.21 19.65 8.53
N VAL A 116 -16.36 19.26 7.26
CA VAL A 116 -15.38 19.50 6.20
C VAL A 116 -15.81 20.67 5.33
N VAL A 117 -14.83 21.46 4.90
CA VAL A 117 -15.01 22.62 4.03
C VAL A 117 -14.48 22.28 2.64
N PHE A 118 -15.21 22.71 1.62
CA PHE A 118 -14.81 22.70 0.22
C PHE A 118 -14.53 24.16 -0.18
N PRO A 119 -13.27 24.62 -0.10
CA PRO A 119 -12.92 26.00 -0.41
C PRO A 119 -13.28 26.36 -1.84
N LYS A 120 -13.58 27.64 -2.09
CA LYS A 120 -13.76 28.15 -3.45
C LYS A 120 -12.55 27.75 -4.33
N GLY A 121 -12.83 27.15 -5.48
CA GLY A 121 -11.83 26.63 -6.42
C GLY A 121 -11.43 25.16 -6.19
N ASP A 122 -11.80 24.55 -5.07
CA ASP A 122 -11.48 23.15 -4.75
C ASP A 122 -12.76 22.31 -4.65
N ILE A 123 -12.72 21.09 -5.19
CA ILE A 123 -13.85 20.14 -5.16
C ILE A 123 -13.70 19.08 -4.06
N TYR A 124 -12.67 19.19 -3.22
CA TYR A 124 -12.38 18.24 -2.16
C TYR A 124 -12.62 18.83 -0.77
N GLY A 125 -13.44 18.14 0.01
CA GLY A 125 -13.60 18.34 1.45
C GLY A 125 -12.77 17.29 2.18
N ARG A 126 -11.84 17.73 3.02
CA ARG A 126 -10.85 16.85 3.65
C ARG A 126 -11.07 16.82 5.16
N MET A 127 -11.17 15.61 5.70
CA MET A 127 -11.06 15.33 7.12
C MET A 127 -9.66 14.76 7.35
N ASP A 128 -8.80 15.51 8.04
CA ASP A 128 -7.45 15.07 8.37
C ASP A 128 -7.52 14.06 9.52
N ILE A 129 -6.82 12.95 9.36
CA ILE A 129 -6.69 11.87 10.34
C ILE A 129 -5.23 11.81 10.79
N GLN A 130 -5.02 11.79 12.10
CA GLN A 130 -3.72 11.53 12.72
C GLN A 130 -3.77 10.16 13.39
N LEU A 131 -2.98 9.22 12.88
CA LEU A 131 -2.80 7.90 13.50
C LEU A 131 -1.89 8.02 14.72
N THR A 132 -2.16 7.20 15.73
CA THR A 132 -1.40 7.14 16.98
C THR A 132 -0.46 5.94 17.00
N ASP A 133 0.48 5.92 17.94
CA ASP A 133 1.37 4.76 18.13
C ASP A 133 0.59 3.46 18.43
N ALA A 134 -0.61 3.57 19.02
CA ALA A 134 -1.45 2.40 19.29
C ALA A 134 -1.82 1.64 18.01
N PHE A 135 -2.05 2.37 16.90
CA PHE A 135 -2.27 1.76 15.58
C PHE A 135 -1.04 0.97 15.11
N PHE A 136 0.15 1.56 15.19
CA PHE A 136 1.37 0.92 14.68
C PHE A 136 1.91 -0.21 15.58
N ASN A 137 1.55 -0.20 16.86
CA ASN A 137 1.92 -1.23 17.83
C ASN A 137 1.00 -2.47 17.80
N ASP A 138 -0.14 -2.39 17.11
CA ASP A 138 -1.03 -3.53 16.92
C ASP A 138 -0.46 -4.48 15.85
N PRO A 139 -0.22 -5.76 16.17
CA PRO A 139 0.31 -6.73 15.18
C PRO A 139 -0.63 -7.03 14.02
N LEU A 140 -1.90 -6.61 14.06
CA LEU A 140 -2.89 -6.84 13.01
C LEU A 140 -2.96 -5.73 11.95
N THR A 141 -2.39 -4.55 12.21
CA THR A 141 -2.47 -3.38 11.31
C THR A 141 -1.55 -3.42 10.07
N PRO A 142 -0.48 -4.24 10.01
CA PRO A 142 0.18 -4.55 8.74
C PRO A 142 -0.73 -5.32 7.76
N GLU A 143 -1.80 -5.97 8.25
CA GLU A 143 -2.83 -6.58 7.42
C GLU A 143 -4.08 -5.70 7.31
N LEU A 144 -4.88 -5.91 6.26
CA LEU A 144 -6.19 -5.29 6.14
C LEU A 144 -7.16 -5.91 7.17
N THR A 145 -7.27 -5.24 8.33
CA THR A 145 -8.11 -5.67 9.45
C THR A 145 -9.14 -4.61 9.84
N TYR A 146 -8.67 -3.37 10.03
CA TYR A 146 -9.47 -2.27 10.55
C TYR A 146 -9.89 -1.30 9.45
N VAL A 147 -11.10 -0.76 9.58
CA VAL A 147 -11.59 0.32 8.73
C VAL A 147 -11.97 1.53 9.56
N ILE A 148 -11.85 2.74 9.00
CA ILE A 148 -12.55 3.93 9.50
C ILE A 148 -13.85 4.06 8.69
N PRO A 149 -15.01 3.65 9.25
CA PRO A 149 -16.28 3.69 8.53
C PRO A 149 -16.90 5.08 8.68
N VAL A 150 -17.16 5.74 7.56
CA VAL A 150 -17.67 7.11 7.53
C VAL A 150 -18.91 7.25 6.67
N ARG A 151 -19.73 8.24 7.02
CA ARG A 151 -20.92 8.62 6.26
C ARG A 151 -21.13 10.14 6.24
N LEU A 152 -21.67 10.65 5.15
CA LEU A 152 -22.17 12.00 5.05
C LEU A 152 -23.51 12.11 5.79
N ALA A 153 -23.55 12.95 6.83
CA ALA A 153 -24.76 13.21 7.60
C ALA A 153 -25.54 14.42 7.08
N GLN A 154 -24.82 15.47 6.70
CA GLN A 154 -25.39 16.74 6.22
C GLN A 154 -24.47 17.36 5.18
N ALA A 155 -25.02 18.20 4.29
CA ALA A 155 -24.25 18.95 3.31
C ALA A 155 -24.97 20.25 2.92
N SER A 156 -24.19 21.25 2.48
CA SER A 156 -24.71 22.50 1.93
C SER A 156 -25.41 22.33 0.59
N ASP A 157 -25.07 21.27 -0.13
CA ASP A 157 -25.66 20.82 -1.38
C ASP A 157 -26.24 19.40 -1.18
N SER A 158 -26.75 18.77 -2.24
CA SER A 158 -27.32 17.42 -2.11
C SER A 158 -26.26 16.37 -1.74
N ILE A 159 -26.66 15.30 -1.06
CA ILE A 159 -25.81 14.12 -0.84
C ILE A 159 -26.24 13.03 -1.84
N LEU A 160 -25.27 12.33 -2.42
CA LEU A 160 -25.54 11.18 -3.30
C LEU A 160 -25.95 9.95 -2.48
N ALA A 161 -27.12 10.02 -1.84
CA ALA A 161 -27.65 9.02 -0.91
C ALA A 161 -28.29 7.78 -1.58
N GLY A 162 -28.24 7.70 -2.91
CA GLY A 162 -28.82 6.59 -3.67
C GLY A 162 -30.35 6.61 -3.72
N LYS A 163 -30.93 5.59 -4.36
CA LYS A 163 -32.38 5.38 -4.47
C LYS A 163 -32.70 3.94 -4.05
N PRO A 164 -33.40 3.73 -2.93
CA PRO A 164 -33.66 2.39 -2.42
C PRO A 164 -34.82 1.69 -3.15
N LYS A 165 -34.77 0.35 -3.15
CA LYS A 165 -35.84 -0.56 -3.62
C LYS A 165 -36.69 -1.09 -2.47
N VAL A 166 -36.20 -0.96 -1.24
CA VAL A 166 -36.81 -1.47 -0.01
C VAL A 166 -36.90 -0.38 1.05
N GLU A 167 -37.76 -0.53 2.05
CA GLU A 167 -38.01 0.48 3.08
C GLU A 167 -36.80 0.72 4.00
N SER A 168 -36.06 -0.34 4.35
CA SER A 168 -34.88 -0.29 5.22
C SER A 168 -33.66 -0.86 4.51
N PRO A 169 -33.05 -0.12 3.57
CA PRO A 169 -31.97 -0.62 2.74
C PRO A 169 -30.65 -0.71 3.52
N ASN A 170 -29.88 -1.78 3.31
CA ASN A 170 -28.49 -1.83 3.77
C ASN A 170 -27.58 -1.19 2.71
N ARG A 171 -26.78 -0.18 3.09
CA ARG A 171 -25.86 0.53 2.18
C ARG A 171 -24.85 -0.37 1.47
N LEU A 172 -24.50 -1.49 2.10
CA LEU A 172 -23.54 -2.46 1.59
C LEU A 172 -24.19 -3.58 0.77
N ASN A 173 -25.52 -3.69 0.82
CA ASN A 173 -26.27 -4.66 0.04
C ASN A 173 -26.72 -4.05 -1.29
N VAL A 174 -25.97 -4.32 -2.36
CA VAL A 174 -26.27 -3.80 -3.71
C VAL A 174 -27.71 -4.11 -4.16
N ALA A 175 -28.29 -5.23 -3.73
CA ALA A 175 -29.64 -5.63 -4.13
C ALA A 175 -30.74 -4.70 -3.61
N ASP A 176 -30.48 -3.97 -2.52
CA ASP A 176 -31.45 -3.05 -1.89
C ASP A 176 -31.60 -1.72 -2.64
N TRP A 177 -30.80 -1.48 -3.69
CA TRP A 177 -30.69 -0.18 -4.35
C TRP A 177 -30.99 -0.24 -5.85
N ASP A 178 -31.74 0.74 -6.34
CA ASP A 178 -31.94 1.06 -7.76
C ASP A 178 -30.79 1.94 -8.27
N VAL A 179 -30.41 2.92 -7.46
CA VAL A 179 -29.20 3.73 -7.63
C VAL A 179 -28.36 3.58 -6.38
N LEU A 180 -27.10 3.16 -6.54
CA LEU A 180 -26.21 2.92 -5.40
C LEU A 180 -25.89 4.21 -4.62
N PRO A 181 -25.90 4.16 -3.29
CA PRO A 181 -25.48 5.27 -2.46
C PRO A 181 -23.95 5.44 -2.53
N LYS A 182 -23.51 6.70 -2.59
CA LYS A 182 -22.10 7.10 -2.42
C LYS A 182 -21.93 8.05 -1.23
N ASP A 183 -22.86 7.99 -0.28
CA ASP A 183 -22.86 8.79 0.94
C ASP A 183 -21.97 8.20 2.04
N TYR A 184 -21.35 7.04 1.81
CA TYR A 184 -20.51 6.35 2.79
C TYR A 184 -19.18 5.88 2.19
N ALA A 185 -18.22 5.58 3.07
CA ALA A 185 -17.00 4.85 2.74
C ALA A 185 -16.48 4.04 3.95
N LEU A 186 -15.87 2.90 3.69
CA LEU A 186 -15.13 2.09 4.66
C LEU A 186 -13.65 2.20 4.26
N TYR A 187 -12.93 3.14 4.88
CA TYR A 187 -11.49 3.31 4.61
C TYR A 187 -10.73 2.21 5.32
N GLY A 188 -10.31 1.16 4.60
CA GLY A 188 -9.39 0.17 5.13
C GLY A 188 -8.02 0.79 5.34
N VAL A 189 -7.46 0.67 6.54
CA VAL A 189 -6.17 1.31 6.84
C VAL A 189 -5.16 0.24 7.20
N THR A 190 -4.01 0.29 6.54
CA THR A 190 -2.85 -0.58 6.79
C THR A 190 -1.58 0.24 6.64
N TYR A 191 -0.40 -0.34 6.92
CA TYR A 191 0.86 0.37 6.76
C TYR A 191 1.99 -0.55 6.29
N LYS A 192 2.96 0.07 5.61
CA LYS A 192 4.25 -0.52 5.27
C LYS A 192 5.32 0.21 6.08
N ASN A 193 6.12 -0.53 6.84
CA ASN A 193 7.31 0.05 7.45
C ASN A 193 8.35 0.45 6.39
N LYS A 194 9.43 1.12 6.79
CA LYS A 194 10.47 1.64 5.88
C LYS A 194 11.17 0.59 5.02
N TYR A 195 11.03 -0.69 5.35
CA TYR A 195 11.82 -1.78 4.80
C TYR A 195 11.00 -2.75 3.92
N GLU A 196 9.67 -2.74 4.04
CA GLU A 196 8.80 -3.54 3.18
C GLU A 196 8.92 -3.15 1.71
N GLY A 197 9.01 -4.14 0.84
CA GLY A 197 9.08 -3.92 -0.60
C GLY A 197 9.78 -5.06 -1.32
N VAL A 198 10.10 -4.81 -2.59
CA VAL A 198 10.89 -5.72 -3.43
C VAL A 198 12.35 -5.28 -3.41
N TRP A 199 13.22 -6.26 -3.20
CA TRP A 199 14.65 -6.10 -3.05
C TRP A 199 15.39 -7.00 -4.05
N LEU A 200 16.50 -6.49 -4.58
CA LEU A 200 17.42 -7.19 -5.47
C LEU A 200 18.53 -7.81 -4.63
N SER A 201 18.56 -9.14 -4.58
CA SER A 201 19.41 -9.91 -3.68
C SER A 201 20.64 -10.45 -4.41
N ARG A 202 21.80 -10.21 -3.81
CA ARG A 202 23.10 -10.68 -4.28
C ARG A 202 23.89 -11.25 -3.13
N GLY A 203 24.43 -12.44 -3.28
CA GLY A 203 24.99 -13.12 -2.13
C GLY A 203 25.75 -14.39 -2.45
N THR A 204 26.24 -15.03 -1.40
CA THR A 204 26.83 -16.37 -1.47
C THR A 204 26.26 -17.22 -0.36
N ASP A 205 25.76 -18.40 -0.73
CA ASP A 205 25.19 -19.38 0.17
C ASP A 205 26.15 -20.58 0.27
N GLN A 206 26.49 -20.96 1.50
CA GLN A 206 27.21 -22.19 1.83
C GLN A 206 26.17 -23.20 2.32
N LEU A 207 25.90 -24.21 1.52
CA LEU A 207 24.89 -25.24 1.79
C LEU A 207 25.55 -26.47 2.37
N ASP A 208 24.93 -27.05 3.39
CA ASP A 208 25.21 -28.39 3.90
C ASP A 208 23.89 -29.15 3.97
N ILE A 209 23.68 -30.08 3.02
CA ILE A 209 22.46 -30.88 2.91
C ILE A 209 22.84 -32.34 3.20
N ASN A 210 22.45 -32.83 4.38
CA ASN A 210 22.77 -34.17 4.87
C ASN A 210 24.28 -34.50 4.82
N GLY A 211 25.15 -33.54 5.12
CA GLY A 211 26.61 -33.69 5.09
C GLY A 211 27.26 -33.40 3.73
N ASN A 212 26.46 -33.17 2.68
CA ASN A 212 26.97 -32.77 1.37
C ASN A 212 27.07 -31.26 1.27
N THR A 213 28.30 -30.75 1.22
CA THR A 213 28.57 -29.31 1.18
C THR A 213 28.64 -28.78 -0.26
N SER A 214 28.06 -27.62 -0.52
CA SER A 214 28.19 -26.91 -1.81
C SER A 214 28.10 -25.40 -1.63
N THR A 215 28.59 -24.64 -2.61
CA THR A 215 28.51 -23.17 -2.62
C THR A 215 27.64 -22.71 -3.78
N LEU A 216 26.65 -21.86 -3.49
CA LEU A 216 25.83 -21.18 -4.50
C LEU A 216 26.19 -19.69 -4.52
N ASN A 217 26.65 -19.20 -5.67
CA ASN A 217 26.99 -17.80 -5.86
C ASN A 217 25.87 -17.08 -6.65
N ARG A 218 25.21 -16.11 -6.00
CA ARG A 218 24.09 -15.32 -6.52
C ARG A 218 24.52 -13.90 -6.89
N ASN A 219 25.70 -13.73 -7.50
CA ASN A 219 26.25 -12.43 -7.87
C ASN A 219 26.28 -12.23 -9.40
N PRO A 220 25.14 -11.92 -10.04
CA PRO A 220 25.15 -11.56 -11.46
C PRO A 220 25.91 -10.25 -11.67
N GLN A 221 26.52 -10.11 -12.86
CA GLN A 221 27.24 -8.90 -13.25
C GLN A 221 26.33 -7.66 -13.26
N ASN A 222 25.08 -7.83 -13.70
CA ASN A 222 24.08 -6.77 -13.78
C ASN A 222 23.05 -6.96 -12.67
N ILE A 223 22.79 -5.92 -11.89
CA ILE A 223 21.88 -5.97 -10.74
C ILE A 223 20.41 -6.21 -11.17
N GLU A 224 20.07 -5.88 -12.41
CA GLU A 224 18.78 -6.18 -13.04
C GLU A 224 18.52 -7.69 -13.17
N LYS A 225 19.57 -8.51 -13.10
CA LYS A 225 19.48 -9.98 -13.13
C LYS A 225 19.57 -10.61 -11.74
N ALA A 226 19.67 -9.81 -10.68
CA ALA A 226 19.67 -10.29 -9.31
C ALA A 226 18.32 -10.90 -8.94
N ASP A 227 18.35 -11.86 -8.01
CA ASP A 227 17.13 -12.50 -7.53
C ASP A 227 16.25 -11.48 -6.82
N GLN A 228 14.95 -11.56 -7.05
CA GLN A 228 13.99 -10.69 -6.36
C GLN A 228 13.54 -11.35 -5.06
N ARG A 229 13.59 -10.57 -3.98
CA ARG A 229 13.11 -10.95 -2.65
C ARG A 229 12.08 -9.94 -2.20
N THR A 230 11.04 -10.40 -1.53
CA THR A 230 10.02 -9.52 -0.98
C THR A 230 10.13 -9.53 0.53
N LEU A 231 10.25 -8.35 1.13
CA LEU A 231 10.18 -8.16 2.57
C LEU A 231 8.79 -7.65 2.93
N GLY A 232 8.17 -8.22 3.96
CA GLY A 232 6.84 -7.79 4.46
C GLY A 232 6.90 -7.21 5.86
N THR A 233 6.07 -6.23 6.16
CA THR A 233 6.02 -5.60 7.49
C THR A 233 5.52 -6.57 8.56
N ILE A 234 6.22 -6.59 9.70
CA ILE A 234 5.75 -7.22 10.95
C ILE A 234 5.45 -6.13 11.99
N ALA A 235 6.36 -5.16 12.11
CA ALA A 235 6.25 -4.00 12.98
C ALA A 235 7.04 -2.84 12.39
N LEU A 236 6.98 -1.64 12.98
CA LEU A 236 7.74 -0.46 12.53
C LEU A 236 9.23 -0.75 12.27
N ASN A 237 9.85 -1.60 13.10
CA ASN A 237 11.27 -1.93 13.01
C ASN A 237 11.54 -3.42 12.66
N LYS A 238 10.52 -4.16 12.20
CA LYS A 238 10.64 -5.59 11.88
C LYS A 238 10.04 -5.95 10.55
N VAL A 239 10.77 -6.75 9.77
CA VAL A 239 10.27 -7.34 8.52
C VAL A 239 10.43 -8.84 8.50
N ARG A 240 9.49 -9.48 7.80
CA ARG A 240 9.54 -10.88 7.39
C ARG A 240 10.32 -10.98 6.09
N TYR A 241 11.31 -11.86 6.07
CA TYR A 241 12.09 -12.22 4.89
C TYR A 241 11.92 -13.71 4.58
N PRO A 242 11.00 -14.08 3.67
CA PRO A 242 10.75 -15.47 3.30
C PRO A 242 11.92 -16.07 2.53
N LEU A 243 12.38 -17.24 2.99
CA LEU A 243 13.41 -18.05 2.36
C LEU A 243 12.85 -19.41 1.93
N SER A 244 13.44 -19.95 0.86
CA SER A 244 13.13 -21.28 0.36
C SER A 244 14.39 -22.00 -0.08
N LEU A 245 14.50 -23.29 0.27
CA LEU A 245 15.58 -24.17 -0.15
C LEU A 245 15.00 -25.45 -0.76
N SER A 246 15.46 -25.81 -1.96
CA SER A 246 15.04 -27.07 -2.60
C SER A 246 16.01 -28.19 -2.24
N VAL A 247 15.48 -29.31 -1.77
CA VAL A 247 16.22 -30.52 -1.40
C VAL A 247 15.68 -31.73 -2.16
N ASP A 248 16.55 -32.68 -2.47
CA ASP A 248 16.14 -33.96 -3.04
C ASP A 248 15.62 -34.88 -1.93
N VAL A 249 14.48 -35.55 -2.19
CA VAL A 249 13.79 -36.45 -1.26
C VAL A 249 13.23 -37.68 -1.97
N VAL A 250 12.86 -38.70 -1.22
CA VAL A 250 12.12 -39.87 -1.70
C VAL A 250 10.65 -39.75 -1.31
N ASN A 251 9.75 -39.75 -2.30
CA ASN A 251 8.32 -39.62 -2.09
C ASN A 251 7.69 -40.91 -1.54
N GLU A 252 6.39 -40.89 -1.25
CA GLU A 252 5.63 -42.05 -0.72
C GLU A 252 5.65 -43.28 -1.63
N LYS A 253 6.00 -43.12 -2.92
CA LYS A 253 6.11 -44.20 -3.91
C LYS A 253 7.54 -44.75 -4.03
N GLY A 254 8.51 -44.20 -3.29
CA GLY A 254 9.92 -44.60 -3.40
C GLY A 254 10.68 -43.93 -4.54
N GLU A 255 10.14 -42.88 -5.16
CA GLU A 255 10.74 -42.19 -6.30
C GLU A 255 11.48 -40.91 -5.84
N SER A 256 12.59 -40.58 -6.51
CA SER A 256 13.29 -39.31 -6.30
C SER A 256 12.42 -38.12 -6.73
N SER A 257 12.33 -37.12 -5.86
CA SER A 257 11.56 -35.89 -6.07
C SER A 257 12.23 -34.71 -5.36
N LYS A 258 11.72 -33.49 -5.59
CA LYS A 258 12.20 -32.29 -4.90
C LYS A 258 11.16 -31.81 -3.89
N GLN A 259 11.61 -31.54 -2.67
CA GLN A 259 10.84 -30.82 -1.67
C GLN A 259 11.36 -29.39 -1.56
N THR A 260 10.45 -28.43 -1.39
CA THR A 260 10.82 -27.05 -1.04
C THR A 260 10.63 -26.86 0.45
N LEU A 261 11.74 -26.64 1.15
CA LEU A 261 11.76 -26.23 2.55
C LEU A 261 11.57 -24.71 2.60
N THR A 262 10.70 -24.24 3.48
CA THR A 262 10.39 -22.80 3.61
C THR A 262 10.60 -22.37 5.04
N MET A 263 11.03 -21.12 5.23
CA MET A 263 11.21 -20.52 6.53
C MET A 263 11.17 -19.00 6.37
N ASP A 264 10.56 -18.35 7.33
CA ASP A 264 10.53 -16.90 7.44
C ASP A 264 11.61 -16.43 8.40
N LEU A 265 12.55 -15.63 7.89
CA LEU A 265 13.43 -14.86 8.73
C LEU A 265 12.68 -13.63 9.27
N VAL A 266 12.93 -13.30 10.53
CA VAL A 266 12.50 -12.05 11.15
C VAL A 266 13.73 -11.18 11.31
N ILE A 267 13.78 -10.10 10.54
CA ILE A 267 14.84 -9.09 10.62
C ILE A 267 14.33 -7.96 11.50
N THR A 268 15.01 -7.72 12.62
CA THR A 268 14.78 -6.54 13.46
C THR A 268 15.88 -5.52 13.21
N VAL A 269 15.52 -4.26 13.02
CA VAL A 269 16.44 -3.15 12.76
C VAL A 269 16.42 -2.21 13.96
N ASP A 270 17.59 -1.86 14.50
CA ASP A 270 17.71 -0.85 15.57
C ASP A 270 17.80 0.57 15.01
N ASP A 271 17.78 1.57 15.89
CA ASP A 271 17.82 2.99 15.51
C ASP A 271 19.11 3.40 14.77
N ASN A 272 20.19 2.63 14.94
CA ASN A 272 21.45 2.84 14.24
C ASN A 272 21.49 2.10 12.90
N GLY A 273 20.45 1.34 12.55
CA GLY A 273 20.41 0.49 11.36
C GLY A 273 21.12 -0.85 11.53
N ASN A 274 21.51 -1.28 12.73
CA ASN A 274 22.02 -2.64 12.92
C ASN A 274 20.88 -3.64 12.88
N CYS A 275 21.13 -4.80 12.28
CA CYS A 275 20.13 -5.85 12.12
C CYS A 275 20.43 -7.04 13.03
N SER A 276 19.39 -7.61 13.63
CA SER A 276 19.42 -8.94 14.25
C SER A 276 18.41 -9.85 13.56
N ILE A 277 18.79 -11.11 13.30
CA ILE A 277 17.99 -12.06 12.54
C ILE A 277 17.60 -13.25 13.43
N THR A 278 16.30 -13.57 13.43
CA THR A 278 15.72 -14.76 14.08
C THR A 278 14.72 -15.44 13.13
N THR A 279 14.00 -16.46 13.59
CA THR A 279 12.85 -17.03 12.88
C THR A 279 11.72 -17.35 13.86
N ASP A 280 10.48 -17.18 13.41
CA ASP A 280 9.26 -17.63 14.08
C ASP A 280 8.69 -18.92 13.45
N THR A 281 9.36 -19.49 12.43
CA THR A 281 8.94 -20.71 11.75
C THR A 281 9.10 -21.92 12.67
N PRO A 282 8.01 -22.66 13.01
CA PRO A 282 8.09 -23.81 13.90
C PRO A 282 9.05 -24.88 13.39
N GLY A 283 9.97 -25.33 14.26
CA GLY A 283 10.94 -26.37 13.92
C GLY A 283 12.13 -25.90 13.08
N ALA A 284 12.24 -24.62 12.74
CA ALA A 284 13.42 -24.05 12.10
C ALA A 284 14.32 -23.33 13.12
N GLN A 285 15.60 -23.20 12.80
CA GLN A 285 16.53 -22.35 13.55
C GLN A 285 17.15 -21.34 12.60
N ALA A 286 17.20 -20.08 13.02
CA ALA A 286 17.88 -19.03 12.29
C ALA A 286 18.56 -18.08 13.25
N SER A 287 19.76 -17.64 12.89
CA SER A 287 20.49 -16.59 13.60
C SER A 287 21.30 -15.77 12.61
N GLY A 288 21.56 -14.52 12.95
CA GLY A 288 22.37 -13.67 12.08
C GLY A 288 22.37 -12.23 12.52
N SER A 289 23.12 -11.44 11.77
CA SER A 289 23.25 -10.00 11.99
C SER A 289 23.43 -9.29 10.65
N GLY A 290 23.41 -7.97 10.68
CA GLY A 290 23.66 -7.19 9.49
C GLY A 290 23.58 -5.69 9.73
N LYS A 291 23.51 -4.95 8.62
CA LYS A 291 23.34 -3.51 8.61
C LYS A 291 22.33 -3.12 7.54
N TRP A 292 21.39 -2.26 7.90
CA TRP A 292 20.63 -1.44 6.99
C TRP A 292 21.27 -0.07 6.88
N THR A 293 21.44 0.40 5.65
CA THR A 293 21.94 1.74 5.34
C THR A 293 21.00 2.42 4.37
N TYR A 294 20.38 3.51 4.82
CA TYR A 294 19.61 4.40 3.97
C TYR A 294 20.50 4.93 2.84
N HIS A 295 20.06 4.77 1.59
CA HIS A 295 20.82 5.15 0.39
C HIS A 295 22.25 4.55 0.34
N GLY A 296 22.46 3.37 0.93
CA GLY A 296 23.77 2.71 0.98
C GLY A 296 24.26 2.19 -0.38
N ALA A 297 23.34 1.79 -1.26
CA ALA A 297 23.68 1.27 -2.59
C ALA A 297 23.66 2.40 -3.63
N LYS A 298 24.84 2.92 -3.97
CA LYS A 298 25.00 4.07 -4.86
C LYS A 298 24.64 3.77 -6.30
N LYS A 299 23.76 4.60 -6.88
CA LYS A 299 23.28 4.50 -8.27
C LYS A 299 22.87 3.08 -8.70
N ALA A 300 22.38 2.28 -7.75
CA ALA A 300 22.28 0.84 -7.92
C ALA A 300 21.03 0.41 -8.70
N TRP A 301 19.95 1.20 -8.69
CA TRP A 301 18.74 0.86 -9.45
C TRP A 301 18.10 2.10 -10.05
N GLY A 302 18.03 2.15 -11.39
CA GLY A 302 17.52 3.29 -12.13
C GLY A 302 18.37 4.56 -11.99
N ASP A 303 19.70 4.41 -11.86
CA ASP A 303 20.68 5.48 -11.59
C ASP A 303 20.37 6.33 -10.34
N LYS A 304 19.68 5.73 -9.37
CA LYS A 304 19.37 6.34 -8.06
C LYS A 304 20.10 5.59 -6.96
N ASP A 305 20.47 6.32 -5.91
CA ASP A 305 20.87 5.71 -4.65
C ASP A 305 19.68 4.96 -4.04
N ARG A 306 19.96 3.79 -3.47
CA ARG A 306 18.95 2.89 -2.91
C ARG A 306 19.34 2.43 -1.53
N ASP A 307 18.34 2.15 -0.72
CA ASP A 307 18.53 1.49 0.55
C ASP A 307 19.19 0.12 0.36
N LEU A 308 20.02 -0.25 1.34
CA LEU A 308 20.84 -1.44 1.30
C LEU A 308 20.73 -2.18 2.64
N PHE A 309 20.38 -3.46 2.59
CA PHE A 309 20.71 -4.40 3.66
C PHE A 309 21.97 -5.18 3.29
N GLU A 310 22.88 -5.33 4.26
CA GLU A 310 24.01 -6.26 4.21
C GLU A 310 23.86 -7.22 5.37
N LEU A 311 23.52 -8.46 5.07
CA LEU A 311 23.12 -9.48 6.05
C LEU A 311 24.10 -10.65 6.02
N THR A 312 24.34 -11.23 7.19
CA THR A 312 25.00 -12.53 7.35
C THR A 312 24.18 -13.38 8.30
N TYR A 313 23.76 -14.55 7.85
CA TYR A 313 22.86 -15.41 8.62
C TYR A 313 23.13 -16.89 8.38
N GLU A 314 22.78 -17.69 9.38
CA GLU A 314 22.74 -19.15 9.31
C GLU A 314 21.32 -19.62 9.55
N VAL A 315 20.88 -20.59 8.74
CA VAL A 315 19.56 -21.21 8.83
C VAL A 315 19.69 -22.72 8.83
N THR A 316 18.90 -23.39 9.65
CA THR A 316 18.82 -24.84 9.75
C THR A 316 17.36 -25.29 9.62
N TYR A 317 17.11 -26.12 8.61
CA TYR A 317 15.85 -26.82 8.38
C TYR A 317 16.00 -28.27 8.86
N ALA A 318 15.54 -28.55 10.09
CA ALA A 318 15.65 -29.89 10.66
C ALA A 318 14.59 -30.18 11.73
N PRO A 319 14.05 -31.41 11.79
CA PRO A 319 14.16 -32.46 10.78
C PRO A 319 13.19 -32.19 9.61
N TYR A 320 13.57 -32.56 8.39
CA TYR A 320 12.62 -32.72 7.29
C TYR A 320 12.55 -34.20 6.87
N VAL A 321 11.45 -34.63 6.26
CA VAL A 321 11.31 -36.02 5.78
C VAL A 321 12.14 -36.21 4.53
N LEU A 322 13.25 -36.94 4.63
CA LEU A 322 14.14 -37.25 3.51
C LEU A 322 13.61 -38.41 2.69
N ASN A 323 13.01 -39.41 3.34
CA ASN A 323 12.40 -40.56 2.68
C ASN A 323 11.07 -40.91 3.33
N ALA A 324 9.98 -40.70 2.58
CA ALA A 324 8.62 -40.94 3.08
C ALA A 324 8.29 -42.44 3.23
N VAL A 325 9.01 -43.34 2.55
CA VAL A 325 8.81 -44.80 2.67
C VAL A 325 9.43 -45.34 3.96
N THR A 326 10.62 -44.88 4.31
CA THR A 326 11.36 -45.36 5.50
C THR A 326 11.14 -44.50 6.74
N GLY A 327 10.63 -43.27 6.57
CA GLY A 327 10.54 -42.27 7.63
C GLY A 327 11.89 -41.63 7.98
N GLU A 328 12.93 -41.84 7.16
CA GLU A 328 14.24 -41.22 7.35
C GLU A 328 14.13 -39.69 7.27
N THR A 329 14.79 -39.02 8.22
CA THR A 329 14.80 -37.56 8.31
C THR A 329 16.15 -36.99 7.91
N GLY A 330 16.14 -35.84 7.23
CA GLY A 330 17.32 -35.09 6.85
C GLY A 330 17.47 -33.78 7.63
N THR A 331 18.62 -33.14 7.41
CA THR A 331 18.95 -31.79 7.87
C THR A 331 19.53 -31.00 6.71
N ALA A 332 19.06 -29.77 6.53
CA ALA A 332 19.62 -28.84 5.58
C ALA A 332 20.03 -27.55 6.29
N LYS A 333 21.28 -27.12 6.10
CA LYS A 333 21.82 -25.87 6.63
C LYS A 333 22.25 -24.96 5.50
N CYS A 334 22.08 -23.66 5.70
CA CYS A 334 22.59 -22.63 4.80
C CYS A 334 23.20 -21.50 5.62
N SER A 335 24.49 -21.22 5.41
CA SER A 335 25.13 -19.98 5.85
C SER A 335 25.21 -19.03 4.67
N SER A 336 24.62 -17.84 4.78
CA SER A 336 24.51 -16.89 3.68
C SER A 336 25.09 -15.54 4.03
N THR A 337 25.67 -14.90 3.01
CA THR A 337 25.91 -13.47 2.96
C THR A 337 24.98 -12.90 1.89
N ASP A 338 24.21 -11.86 2.22
CA ASP A 338 23.23 -11.29 1.30
C ASP A 338 23.24 -9.76 1.34
N ALA A 339 23.35 -9.16 0.16
CA ALA A 339 23.21 -7.74 -0.08
C ALA A 339 21.87 -7.51 -0.79
N LEU A 340 20.90 -6.95 -0.08
CA LEU A 340 19.58 -6.61 -0.61
C LEU A 340 19.55 -5.13 -0.98
N VAL A 341 19.36 -4.82 -2.27
CA VAL A 341 19.21 -3.45 -2.76
C VAL A 341 17.74 -3.15 -3.03
N SER A 342 17.21 -2.07 -2.45
CA SER A 342 15.79 -1.71 -2.60
C SER A 342 15.45 -1.39 -4.06
N ARG A 343 14.39 -2.02 -4.58
CA ARG A 343 13.92 -1.81 -5.95
C ARG A 343 12.73 -0.84 -5.98
N ASP A 344 11.65 -1.23 -5.32
CA ASP A 344 10.39 -0.48 -5.22
C ASP A 344 9.52 -1.01 -4.07
N ARG A 345 8.52 -0.21 -3.66
CA ARG A 345 7.61 -0.51 -2.54
C ARG A 345 6.33 -1.23 -2.96
N GLN A 346 6.15 -1.49 -4.27
CA GLN A 346 4.90 -2.01 -4.86
C GLN A 346 3.63 -1.27 -4.44
N SER A 347 3.72 0.05 -4.28
CA SER A 347 2.56 0.87 -3.92
C SER A 347 1.64 1.06 -5.12
N LYS A 348 0.34 0.89 -4.88
CA LYS A 348 -0.72 1.01 -5.87
C LYS A 348 -2.03 1.38 -5.17
N PHE A 349 -2.98 1.90 -5.91
CA PHE A 349 -4.35 2.07 -5.41
C PHE A 349 -5.01 0.71 -5.27
N GLU A 350 -5.62 0.45 -4.11
CA GLU A 350 -6.29 -0.81 -3.80
C GLU A 350 -7.67 -0.56 -3.20
N THR A 351 -8.58 -1.50 -3.43
CA THR A 351 -9.90 -1.55 -2.84
C THR A 351 -10.17 -2.96 -2.32
N PHE A 352 -11.17 -3.13 -1.47
CA PHE A 352 -11.63 -4.44 -1.02
C PHE A 352 -13.12 -4.63 -1.29
N ASN A 353 -13.52 -5.90 -1.38
CA ASN A 353 -14.93 -6.28 -1.48
C ASN A 353 -15.49 -6.53 -0.09
N VAL A 354 -16.80 -6.28 0.06
CA VAL A 354 -17.55 -6.59 1.27
C VAL A 354 -18.54 -7.71 1.01
N LYS A 355 -18.55 -8.69 1.89
CA LYS A 355 -19.56 -9.75 1.97
C LYS A 355 -20.41 -9.56 3.22
N LEU A 356 -21.72 -9.59 3.04
CA LEU A 356 -22.68 -9.58 4.14
C LEU A 356 -23.01 -11.02 4.54
N LYS A 357 -23.23 -11.27 5.84
CA LYS A 357 -23.72 -12.56 6.36
C LYS A 357 -24.99 -12.41 7.19
#